data_AF-A0A8T3CWR3-F1
#
_entry.id   AF-A0A8T3CWR3-F1
#
_cell.length_a   1.000
_cell.length_b   1.000
_cell.length_c   1.000
_cell.angle_alpha   90.00
_cell.angle_beta   90.00
_cell.angle_gamma   90.00
#
_symmetry.space_group_name_H-M   'P 1'
#
loop_
_entity.id
_entity.type
_entity.pdbx_description
1 polymer ?
#
loop_
_entity_poly.entity_id
_entity_poly.type
_entity_poly.pdbx_seq_one_letter_code
_entity_poly.pdbx_strand_id
1 'polypeptide(L)'
;MGGNNSTRRVSFESDENDNITIVKGIRLSENVINRMREAPIVEPIAPPNTEPIIPPPPPVETVAPPSPLAEIAAIETEVAPASPPPVALPEPPASADIFSPPPLPPVDEEDLRRKITDELKKGLEQERSEREVEMLRRLEEEKAQVLAQAETRVQDEVGKILTLERAANQESIKEAVLKERMTVEEERLRAQLYELDRKAHQLEERDRELKKQDAFYREQVAKLEERSAKFYRVTTENYHKAADEVNAKFKRYEIKPICADLQGQILKCYRENTGQTLSCSRIASLYLQCVNDAKQNKMRTGG
;
A
#
# COMPACT_ATOMS: atom_id res chain seq x y z
N MET A 1 65.33 -31.32 -38.92
CA MET A 1 64.62 -30.19 -39.58
C MET A 1 63.16 -30.61 -39.64
N GLY A 2 62.17 -30.03 -38.98
CA GLY A 2 61.94 -28.71 -38.41
C GLY A 2 60.43 -28.50 -38.63
N GLY A 3 59.60 -28.92 -37.67
CA GLY A 3 58.14 -28.95 -37.81
C GLY A 3 57.53 -27.56 -37.61
N ASN A 4 56.84 -27.05 -38.62
CA ASN A 4 56.20 -25.74 -38.63
C ASN A 4 54.93 -25.74 -37.76
N ASN A 5 55.06 -25.22 -36.54
CA ASN A 5 53.97 -24.79 -35.68
C ASN A 5 53.42 -23.44 -36.16
N SER A 6 52.42 -23.47 -37.03
CA SER A 6 51.67 -22.28 -37.44
C SER A 6 50.77 -21.80 -36.30
N THR A 7 51.32 -20.95 -35.43
CA THR A 7 50.54 -20.18 -34.47
C THR A 7 49.75 -19.10 -35.22
N ARG A 8 48.49 -19.38 -35.57
CA ARG A 8 47.52 -18.35 -35.93
C ARG A 8 47.38 -17.41 -34.73
N ARG A 9 48.04 -16.26 -34.77
CA ARG A 9 47.70 -15.13 -33.90
C ARG A 9 46.37 -14.57 -34.42
N VAL A 10 45.29 -14.89 -33.71
CA VAL A 10 44.01 -14.21 -33.89
C VAL A 10 44.12 -12.91 -33.10
N SER A 11 44.33 -11.80 -33.80
CA SER A 11 44.13 -10.48 -33.22
C SER A 11 42.63 -10.29 -33.06
N PHE A 12 42.10 -10.56 -31.87
CA PHE A 12 40.75 -10.12 -31.51
C PHE A 12 40.84 -8.63 -31.24
N GLU A 13 40.08 -7.86 -32.01
CA GLU A 13 39.81 -6.44 -31.77
C GLU A 13 39.46 -6.24 -30.29
N SER A 14 40.16 -5.30 -29.68
CA SER A 14 39.94 -4.88 -28.30
C SER A 14 38.55 -4.27 -28.21
N ASP A 15 37.59 -5.03 -27.67
CA ASP A 15 36.30 -4.49 -27.25
C ASP A 15 36.60 -3.46 -26.14
N GLU A 16 36.37 -2.17 -26.42
CA GLU A 16 36.83 -1.03 -25.60
C GLU A 16 36.15 -0.94 -24.22
N ASN A 17 35.32 -1.93 -23.86
CA ASN A 17 34.47 -1.91 -22.68
C ASN A 17 34.67 -3.06 -21.68
N ASP A 18 35.69 -3.90 -21.86
CA ASP A 18 35.95 -5.01 -20.92
C ASP A 18 37.09 -4.69 -19.94
N ASN A 19 36.77 -4.71 -18.65
CA ASN A 19 37.70 -4.67 -17.52
C ASN A 19 38.50 -5.99 -17.45
N ILE A 20 39.34 -6.26 -18.47
CA ILE A 20 40.12 -7.49 -18.57
C ILE A 20 41.44 -7.33 -17.81
N THR A 21 41.73 -8.25 -16.89
CA THR A 21 43.02 -8.32 -16.20
C THR A 21 43.77 -9.59 -16.58
N ILE A 22 45.10 -9.49 -16.71
CA ILE A 22 45.96 -10.59 -17.15
C ILE A 22 46.54 -11.29 -15.91
N VAL A 23 46.14 -12.54 -15.68
CA VAL A 23 46.66 -13.37 -14.59
C VAL A 23 47.51 -14.49 -15.20
N LYS A 24 48.81 -14.50 -14.91
CA LYS A 24 49.78 -15.49 -15.43
C LYS A 24 49.73 -15.69 -16.96
N GLY A 25 49.53 -14.61 -17.71
CA GLY A 25 49.50 -14.63 -19.19
C GLY A 25 48.15 -14.99 -19.80
N ILE A 26 47.11 -15.22 -19.00
CA ILE A 26 45.74 -15.48 -19.45
C ILE A 26 44.89 -14.23 -19.22
N ARG A 27 44.17 -13.78 -20.25
CA ARG A 27 43.20 -12.66 -20.17
C ARG A 27 41.91 -13.16 -19.53
N LEU A 28 41.55 -12.60 -18.38
CA LEU A 28 40.34 -12.94 -17.65
C LEU A 28 39.53 -11.67 -17.34
N SER A 29 38.21 -11.76 -17.38
CA SER A 29 37.34 -10.66 -16.93
C SER A 29 37.26 -10.61 -15.40
N GLU A 30 36.96 -9.44 -14.84
CA GLU A 30 36.78 -9.25 -13.39
C GLU A 30 35.74 -10.22 -12.80
N ASN A 31 34.65 -10.52 -13.52
CA ASN A 31 33.64 -11.49 -13.06
C ASN A 31 34.21 -12.91 -12.89
N VAL A 32 35.10 -13.34 -13.79
CA VAL A 32 35.76 -14.65 -13.70
C VAL A 32 36.76 -14.67 -12.55
N ILE A 33 37.51 -13.57 -12.36
CA ILE A 33 38.48 -13.44 -11.28
C ILE A 33 37.81 -13.42 -9.92
N ASN A 34 36.69 -12.72 -9.76
CA ASN A 34 35.93 -12.69 -8.52
C ASN A 34 35.40 -14.08 -8.17
N ARG A 35 34.88 -14.83 -9.15
CA ARG A 35 34.50 -16.24 -8.96
C ARG A 35 35.65 -17.16 -8.59
N MET A 36 36.86 -16.88 -9.07
CA MET A 36 38.05 -17.65 -8.68
C MET A 36 38.60 -17.25 -7.30
N ARG A 37 38.30 -16.04 -6.82
CA ARG A 37 38.66 -15.56 -5.48
C ARG A 37 37.66 -15.98 -4.41
N GLU A 38 36.39 -16.14 -4.76
CA GLU A 38 35.38 -16.71 -3.87
C GLU A 38 35.61 -18.22 -3.71
N ALA A 39 35.98 -18.63 -2.50
CA ALA A 39 35.93 -20.03 -2.09
C ALA A 39 34.46 -20.51 -2.10
N PRO A 40 34.18 -21.80 -2.35
CA PRO A 40 32.82 -22.28 -2.49
C PRO A 40 32.08 -22.17 -1.16
N ILE A 41 31.16 -21.19 -1.07
CA ILE A 41 30.12 -21.20 -0.06
C ILE A 41 29.12 -22.27 -0.48
N VAL A 42 29.13 -23.38 0.26
CA VAL A 42 28.06 -24.37 0.21
C VAL A 42 26.81 -23.70 0.79
N GLU A 43 25.83 -23.42 -0.06
CA GLU A 43 24.46 -23.17 0.41
C GLU A 43 23.44 -24.00 -0.38
N PRO A 44 22.33 -24.39 0.28
CA PRO A 44 21.57 -25.59 -0.05
C PRO A 44 20.55 -25.38 -1.17
N ILE A 45 20.23 -26.49 -1.83
CA ILE A 45 19.26 -26.66 -2.91
C ILE A 45 17.89 -26.09 -2.51
N ALA A 46 17.35 -25.16 -3.31
CA ALA A 46 15.96 -24.73 -3.25
C ALA A 46 15.01 -25.77 -3.89
N PRO A 47 13.81 -26.03 -3.35
CA PRO A 47 12.78 -26.83 -4.03
C PRO A 47 11.97 -25.97 -5.03
N PRO A 48 11.25 -26.59 -5.99
CA PRO A 48 10.65 -25.89 -7.12
C PRO A 48 9.27 -25.29 -6.79
N ASN A 49 9.03 -24.12 -7.40
CA ASN A 49 7.76 -23.50 -7.81
C ASN A 49 6.46 -23.85 -7.06
N THR A 50 5.82 -22.83 -6.48
CA THR A 50 4.36 -22.81 -6.28
C THR A 50 3.85 -21.39 -6.52
N GLU A 51 2.80 -21.28 -7.34
CA GLU A 51 2.10 -20.06 -7.74
C GLU A 51 1.55 -19.25 -6.55
N PRO A 52 1.36 -17.92 -6.68
CA PRO A 52 0.88 -17.09 -5.58
C PRO A 52 -0.63 -17.25 -5.37
N ILE A 53 -1.01 -17.93 -4.30
CA ILE A 53 -2.39 -17.89 -3.77
C ILE A 53 -2.51 -16.67 -2.86
N ILE A 54 -3.41 -15.77 -3.25
CA ILE A 54 -3.81 -14.56 -2.50
C ILE A 54 -4.63 -14.99 -1.26
N PRO A 55 -4.26 -14.60 -0.03
CA PRO A 55 -5.15 -14.75 1.12
C PRO A 55 -6.14 -13.57 1.21
N PRO A 56 -7.41 -13.81 1.64
CA PRO A 56 -8.43 -12.77 1.76
C PRO A 56 -8.16 -11.84 2.98
N PRO A 57 -8.66 -10.59 2.96
CA PRO A 57 -8.45 -9.64 4.04
C PRO A 57 -9.27 -10.01 5.29
N PRO A 58 -8.77 -9.74 6.51
CA PRO A 58 -9.55 -9.89 7.74
C PRO A 58 -10.67 -8.84 7.81
N PRO A 59 -11.78 -9.14 8.51
CA PRO A 59 -12.97 -8.29 8.51
C PRO A 59 -12.73 -6.98 9.26
N VAL A 60 -13.28 -5.92 8.67
CA VAL A 60 -13.40 -4.57 9.22
C VAL A 60 -14.39 -4.61 10.38
N GLU A 61 -13.93 -4.32 11.59
CA GLU A 61 -14.80 -4.04 12.74
C GLU A 61 -14.80 -2.54 13.02
N THR A 62 -15.62 -1.83 12.27
CA THR A 62 -16.14 -0.51 12.62
C THR A 62 -17.23 -0.68 13.66
N VAL A 63 -17.00 -0.22 14.89
CA VAL A 63 -18.08 0.31 15.73
C VAL A 63 -17.57 1.58 16.43
N ALA A 64 -18.21 2.68 16.06
CA ALA A 64 -18.07 4.01 16.63
C ALA A 64 -18.66 4.06 18.06
N PRO A 65 -18.50 5.17 18.79
CA PRO A 65 -18.64 5.23 20.24
C PRO A 65 -20.11 5.27 20.69
N PRO A 66 -20.40 4.98 21.97
CA PRO A 66 -21.61 5.49 22.59
C PRO A 66 -21.28 6.56 23.65
N SER A 67 -21.67 7.78 23.34
CA SER A 67 -22.39 8.67 24.26
C SER A 67 -23.42 9.35 23.37
N PRO A 68 -24.70 9.55 23.80
CA PRO A 68 -24.95 10.45 24.93
C PRO A 68 -26.27 10.25 25.72
N LEU A 69 -26.38 11.08 26.78
CA LEU A 69 -27.58 11.78 27.27
C LEU A 69 -28.55 11.14 28.31
N ALA A 70 -28.96 12.09 29.18
CA ALA A 70 -30.11 12.17 30.09
C ALA A 70 -29.93 11.53 31.50
N GLU A 71 -29.73 12.29 32.59
CA GLU A 71 -30.58 13.34 33.19
C GLU A 71 -31.73 12.77 34.00
N ILE A 72 -31.56 12.68 35.34
CA ILE A 72 -32.64 12.68 36.32
C ILE A 72 -32.16 13.38 37.60
N ALA A 73 -32.60 14.63 37.73
CA ALA A 73 -33.33 15.19 38.88
C ALA A 73 -32.80 14.88 40.30
N ALA A 74 -32.24 15.89 40.98
CA ALA A 74 -32.98 16.81 41.85
C ALA A 74 -33.41 16.16 43.17
N ILE A 75 -32.72 16.51 44.26
CA ILE A 75 -33.34 16.69 45.58
C ILE A 75 -32.74 17.94 46.21
N GLU A 76 -33.60 18.96 46.30
CA GLU A 76 -33.49 20.11 47.19
C GLU A 76 -33.31 19.64 48.63
N THR A 77 -32.47 20.33 49.41
CA THR A 77 -32.85 20.55 50.81
C THR A 77 -32.36 21.91 51.25
N GLU A 78 -33.33 22.82 51.20
CA GLU A 78 -33.50 24.05 51.95
C GLU A 78 -33.20 23.88 53.46
N VAL A 79 -33.13 25.03 54.13
CA VAL A 79 -33.30 25.28 55.57
C VAL A 79 -32.04 25.80 56.29
N ALA A 80 -31.87 27.12 56.21
CA ALA A 80 -31.85 27.95 57.42
C ALA A 80 -33.29 28.48 57.64
N PRO A 81 -33.70 29.04 58.79
CA PRO A 81 -32.89 29.59 59.89
C PRO A 81 -33.49 29.31 61.29
N ALA A 82 -33.01 30.09 62.28
CA ALA A 82 -33.64 30.45 63.56
C ALA A 82 -33.03 29.84 64.83
N SER A 83 -32.22 30.68 65.47
CA SER A 83 -32.39 31.18 66.85
C SER A 83 -33.04 30.26 67.90
N PRO A 84 -32.41 30.02 69.05
CA PRO A 84 -33.13 29.59 70.25
C PRO A 84 -33.79 30.78 70.96
N PRO A 85 -35.01 30.61 71.52
CA PRO A 85 -35.72 31.62 72.30
C PRO A 85 -35.28 31.62 73.79
N PRO A 86 -35.79 32.57 74.60
CA PRO A 86 -35.15 32.97 75.84
C PRO A 86 -35.93 32.56 77.11
N VAL A 87 -35.27 32.79 78.24
CA VAL A 87 -35.79 32.97 79.61
C VAL A 87 -36.55 31.80 80.26
N ALA A 88 -35.99 31.29 81.37
CA ALA A 88 -36.80 30.91 82.52
C ALA A 88 -36.02 31.19 83.81
N LEU A 89 -36.38 32.30 84.45
CA LEU A 89 -36.19 32.49 85.88
C LEU A 89 -37.02 31.41 86.62
N PRO A 90 -36.55 30.92 87.77
CA PRO A 90 -37.46 30.98 88.89
C PRO A 90 -36.81 31.57 90.14
N GLU A 91 -37.66 32.36 90.81
CA GLU A 91 -37.54 32.97 92.12
C GLU A 91 -37.27 31.97 93.28
N PRO A 92 -36.84 32.50 94.45
CA PRO A 92 -36.33 31.71 95.56
C PRO A 92 -37.45 31.20 96.48
N PRO A 93 -37.22 30.16 97.29
CA PRO A 93 -37.97 29.98 98.52
C PRO A 93 -37.19 30.56 99.70
N ALA A 94 -37.83 31.53 100.34
CA ALA A 94 -37.57 31.91 101.71
C ALA A 94 -37.79 30.70 102.64
N SER A 95 -36.96 30.58 103.67
CA SER A 95 -37.39 30.17 105.01
C SER A 95 -36.34 30.59 106.02
N ALA A 96 -36.83 31.34 107.00
CA ALA A 96 -36.10 31.89 108.12
C ALA A 96 -35.50 30.79 109.01
N ASP A 97 -34.35 31.06 109.61
CA ASP A 97 -34.21 30.78 111.02
C ASP A 97 -33.32 31.81 111.72
N ILE A 98 -33.81 32.18 112.87
CA ILE A 98 -33.40 33.26 113.75
C ILE A 98 -32.14 32.81 114.48
N PHE A 99 -31.02 33.53 114.35
CA PHE A 99 -30.03 33.58 115.43
C PHE A 99 -29.34 34.95 115.49
N SER A 100 -29.36 35.48 116.70
CA SER A 100 -28.99 36.81 117.16
C SER A 100 -27.61 37.31 116.70
N PRO A 101 -27.44 38.61 116.44
CA PRO A 101 -26.15 39.15 116.01
C PRO A 101 -25.20 39.31 117.21
N PRO A 102 -23.89 39.00 117.07
CA PRO A 102 -22.88 39.59 117.93
C PRO A 102 -22.63 41.05 117.49
N PRO A 103 -22.13 41.92 118.37
CA PRO A 103 -22.05 43.34 118.12
C PRO A 103 -21.05 43.66 117.00
N LEU A 104 -21.50 44.50 116.06
CA LEU A 104 -20.66 45.15 115.07
C LEU A 104 -19.62 46.06 115.75
N PRO A 105 -18.37 46.08 115.25
CA PRO A 105 -17.48 47.22 115.48
C PRO A 105 -18.02 48.47 114.74
N PRO A 106 -17.59 49.69 115.10
CA PRO A 106 -18.16 50.92 114.56
C PRO A 106 -17.88 51.00 113.06
N VAL A 107 -18.90 51.28 112.25
CA VAL A 107 -18.77 51.59 110.82
C VAL A 107 -19.13 53.06 110.63
N ASP A 108 -18.20 53.80 110.04
CA ASP A 108 -18.33 55.21 109.72
C ASP A 108 -19.24 55.39 108.48
N GLU A 109 -20.38 56.07 108.64
CA GLU A 109 -21.39 56.31 107.59
C GLU A 109 -20.86 57.15 106.40
N GLU A 110 -19.81 57.95 106.61
CA GLU A 110 -19.21 58.80 105.57
C GLU A 110 -18.30 57.99 104.64
N ASP A 111 -17.58 57.01 105.21
CA ASP A 111 -16.75 56.06 104.45
C ASP A 111 -17.61 55.14 103.57
N LEU A 112 -18.79 54.73 104.05
CA LEU A 112 -19.70 53.88 103.27
C LEU A 112 -20.27 54.62 102.05
N ARG A 113 -20.65 55.89 102.19
CA ARG A 113 -21.15 56.71 101.08
C ARG A 113 -20.08 56.98 100.02
N ARG A 114 -18.86 57.32 100.45
CA ARG A 114 -17.70 57.48 99.54
C ARG A 114 -17.43 56.20 98.76
N LYS A 115 -17.47 55.06 99.44
CA LYS A 115 -17.28 53.74 98.84
C LYS A 115 -18.35 53.41 97.79
N ILE A 116 -19.63 53.74 98.05
CA ILE A 116 -20.70 53.57 97.06
C ILE A 116 -20.48 54.46 95.84
N THR A 117 -20.15 55.74 96.03
CA THR A 117 -19.88 56.64 94.89
C THR A 117 -18.64 56.23 94.09
N ASP A 118 -17.59 55.75 94.74
CA ASP A 118 -16.37 55.29 94.08
C ASP A 118 -16.60 53.97 93.33
N GLU A 119 -17.35 53.03 93.89
CA GLU A 119 -17.72 51.80 93.17
C GLU A 119 -18.65 52.08 91.99
N LEU A 120 -19.61 53.00 92.13
CA LEU A 120 -20.50 53.38 91.02
C LEU A 120 -19.72 54.05 89.88
N LYS A 121 -18.78 54.94 90.23
CA LYS A 121 -17.90 55.61 89.26
C LYS A 121 -16.98 54.62 88.57
N LYS A 122 -16.38 53.71 89.34
CA LYS A 122 -15.54 52.62 88.82
C LYS A 122 -16.34 51.68 87.93
N GLY A 123 -17.59 51.36 88.28
CA GLY A 123 -18.49 50.55 87.47
C GLY A 123 -18.84 51.21 86.14
N LEU A 124 -19.12 52.52 86.12
CA LEU A 124 -19.35 53.28 84.88
C LEU A 124 -18.11 53.38 83.99
N GLU A 125 -16.92 53.55 84.58
CA GLU A 125 -15.65 53.53 83.84
C GLU A 125 -15.34 52.13 83.30
N GLN A 126 -15.60 51.09 84.10
CA GLN A 126 -15.46 49.70 83.69
C GLN A 126 -16.41 49.36 82.54
N GLU A 127 -17.70 49.71 82.64
CA GLU A 127 -18.68 49.50 81.58
C GLU A 127 -18.31 50.26 80.29
N ARG A 128 -17.77 51.48 80.42
CA ARG A 128 -17.26 52.23 79.28
C ARG A 128 -16.08 51.50 78.60
N SER A 129 -15.12 51.01 79.39
CA SER A 129 -13.97 50.26 78.87
C SER A 129 -14.39 48.93 78.24
N GLU A 130 -15.35 48.23 78.83
CA GLU A 130 -15.90 46.97 78.30
C GLU A 130 -16.61 47.23 76.96
N ARG A 131 -17.40 48.30 76.86
CA ARG A 131 -18.04 48.70 75.58
C ARG A 131 -17.03 49.11 74.52
N GLU A 132 -15.96 49.80 74.88
CA GLU A 132 -14.89 50.16 73.94
C GLU A 132 -14.16 48.92 73.43
N VAL A 133 -13.84 47.95 74.29
CA VAL A 133 -13.23 46.67 73.90
C VAL A 133 -14.18 45.83 73.03
N GLU A 134 -15.46 45.73 73.39
CA GLU A 134 -16.48 45.04 72.60
C GLU A 134 -16.63 45.66 71.20
N MET A 135 -16.64 47.00 71.13
CA MET A 135 -16.74 47.74 69.88
C MET A 135 -15.48 47.54 69.00
N LEU A 136 -14.29 47.59 69.58
CA LEU A 136 -13.04 47.30 68.86
C LEU A 136 -12.99 45.86 68.36
N ARG A 137 -13.39 44.88 69.18
CA ARG A 137 -13.47 43.47 68.80
C ARG A 137 -14.39 43.26 67.59
N ARG A 138 -15.58 43.88 67.58
CA ARG A 138 -16.50 43.81 66.42
C ARG A 138 -15.90 44.40 65.16
N LEU A 139 -15.16 45.51 65.30
CA LEU A 139 -14.51 46.17 64.17
C LEU A 139 -13.36 45.32 63.60
N GLU A 140 -12.64 44.58 64.45
CA GLU A 140 -11.64 43.60 64.01
C GLU A 140 -12.28 42.36 63.36
N GLU A 141 -13.36 41.81 63.92
CA GLU A 141 -14.11 40.70 63.34
C GLU A 141 -14.71 41.06 61.97
N GLU A 142 -15.29 42.25 61.84
CA GLU A 142 -15.84 42.77 60.58
C GLU A 142 -14.73 42.99 59.54
N LYS A 143 -13.60 43.58 59.94
CA LYS A 143 -12.43 43.71 59.05
C LYS A 143 -11.92 42.37 58.59
N ALA A 144 -11.80 41.39 59.48
CA ALA A 144 -11.36 40.04 59.15
C ALA A 144 -12.34 39.35 58.19
N GLN A 145 -13.65 39.50 58.39
CA GLN A 145 -14.67 38.99 57.46
C GLN A 145 -14.58 39.64 56.09
N VAL A 146 -14.46 40.97 56.02
CA VAL A 146 -14.37 41.70 54.73
C VAL A 146 -13.11 41.31 53.97
N LEU A 147 -11.96 41.17 54.65
CA LEU A 147 -10.72 40.73 54.03
C LEU A 147 -10.81 39.27 53.54
N ALA A 148 -11.33 38.36 54.35
CA ALA A 148 -11.52 36.96 53.96
C ALA A 148 -12.51 36.82 52.78
N GLN A 149 -13.59 37.62 52.77
CA GLN A 149 -14.54 37.66 51.66
C GLN A 149 -13.90 38.25 50.40
N ALA A 150 -13.08 39.29 50.53
CA ALA A 150 -12.35 39.86 49.41
C ALA A 150 -11.32 38.86 48.84
N GLU A 151 -10.58 38.15 49.69
CA GLU A 151 -9.61 37.12 49.27
C GLU A 151 -10.28 35.97 48.52
N THR A 152 -11.37 35.42 49.06
CA THR A 152 -12.12 34.34 48.39
C THR A 152 -12.71 34.78 47.05
N ARG A 153 -13.25 36.00 46.98
CA ARG A 153 -13.76 36.57 45.71
C ARG A 153 -12.65 36.74 44.68
N VAL A 154 -11.47 37.22 45.10
CA VAL A 154 -10.31 37.33 44.21
C VAL A 154 -9.85 35.96 43.76
N GLN A 155 -9.78 34.97 44.66
CA GLN A 155 -9.38 33.60 44.33
C GLN A 155 -10.35 32.95 43.34
N ASP A 156 -11.66 33.13 43.49
CA ASP A 156 -12.68 32.59 42.60
C ASP A 156 -12.59 33.20 41.19
N GLU A 157 -12.48 34.53 41.10
CA GLU A 157 -12.33 35.23 39.81
C GLU A 157 -11.02 34.86 39.10
N VAL A 158 -9.90 34.80 39.84
CA VAL A 158 -8.61 34.35 39.29
C VAL A 158 -8.69 32.89 38.84
N GLY A 159 -9.37 32.03 39.61
CA GLY A 159 -9.62 30.63 39.24
C GLY A 159 -10.38 30.51 37.93
N LYS A 160 -11.48 31.24 37.77
CA LYS A 160 -12.28 31.27 36.53
C LYS A 160 -11.43 31.73 35.34
N ILE A 161 -10.71 32.84 35.47
CA ILE A 161 -9.86 33.37 34.39
C ILE A 161 -8.80 32.34 33.97
N LEU A 162 -8.09 31.74 34.95
CA LEU A 162 -7.09 30.71 34.67
C LEU A 162 -7.66 29.49 33.95
N THR A 163 -8.88 29.06 34.29
CA THR A 163 -9.51 27.93 33.61
C THR A 163 -9.86 28.24 32.15
N LEU A 164 -10.39 29.43 31.87
CA LEU A 164 -10.73 29.87 30.52
C LEU A 164 -9.47 30.06 29.68
N GLU A 165 -8.45 30.70 30.23
CA GLU A 165 -7.18 30.90 29.55
C GLU A 165 -6.51 29.56 29.23
N ARG A 166 -6.53 28.61 30.18
CA ARG A 166 -6.01 27.26 29.95
C ARG A 166 -6.79 26.54 28.84
N ALA A 167 -8.11 26.66 28.80
CA ALA A 167 -8.94 26.05 27.75
C ALA A 167 -8.65 26.65 26.37
N ALA A 168 -8.59 27.99 26.27
CA ALA A 168 -8.26 28.69 25.03
C ALA A 168 -6.85 28.35 24.54
N ASN A 169 -5.87 28.30 25.44
CA ASN A 169 -4.50 27.90 25.11
C ASN A 169 -4.43 26.44 24.66
N GLN A 170 -5.19 25.53 25.29
CA GLN A 170 -5.27 24.14 24.84
C GLN A 170 -5.89 24.02 23.45
N GLU A 171 -6.93 24.78 23.14
CA GLU A 171 -7.55 24.79 21.82
C GLU A 171 -6.61 25.33 20.75
N SER A 172 -5.94 26.45 21.03
CA SER A 172 -4.92 27.03 20.16
C SER A 172 -3.77 26.05 19.86
N ILE A 173 -3.26 25.36 20.89
CA ILE A 173 -2.22 24.33 20.71
C ILE A 173 -2.75 23.17 19.86
N LYS A 174 -3.97 22.69 20.12
CA LYS A 174 -4.57 21.61 19.32
C LYS A 174 -4.69 22.01 17.85
N GLU A 175 -5.14 23.22 17.57
CA GLU A 175 -5.26 23.73 16.21
C GLU A 175 -3.89 23.86 15.52
N ALA A 176 -2.89 24.38 16.23
CA ALA A 176 -1.52 24.49 15.72
C ALA A 176 -0.92 23.11 15.38
N VAL A 177 -1.10 22.12 16.27
CA VAL A 177 -0.62 20.75 16.05
C VAL A 177 -1.31 20.10 14.85
N LEU A 178 -2.62 20.29 14.69
CA LEU A 178 -3.35 19.76 13.54
C LEU A 178 -2.85 20.38 12.23
N LYS A 179 -2.67 21.71 12.20
CA LYS A 179 -2.12 22.41 11.03
C LYS A 179 -0.72 21.91 10.68
N GLU A 180 0.15 21.78 11.68
CA GLU A 180 1.51 21.28 11.48
C GLU A 180 1.50 19.86 10.90
N ARG A 181 0.69 18.94 11.46
CA ARG A 181 0.55 17.58 10.92
C ARG A 181 0.14 17.60 9.45
N MET A 182 -0.85 18.41 9.08
CA MET A 182 -1.31 18.50 7.70
C MET A 182 -0.21 19.00 6.77
N THR A 183 0.55 20.03 7.17
CA THR A 183 1.67 20.54 6.37
C THR A 183 2.79 19.51 6.20
N VAL A 184 3.10 18.74 7.24
CA VAL A 184 4.11 17.68 7.18
C VAL A 184 3.66 16.56 6.25
N GLU A 185 2.39 16.17 6.29
CA GLU A 185 1.83 15.17 5.38
C GLU A 185 1.82 15.66 3.92
N GLU A 186 1.48 16.93 3.69
CA GLU A 186 1.53 17.55 2.36
C GLU A 186 2.96 17.57 1.80
N GLU A 187 3.94 18.01 2.59
CA GLU A 187 5.35 18.02 2.18
C GLU A 187 5.87 16.60 1.89
N ARG A 188 5.47 15.62 2.71
CA ARG A 188 5.81 14.22 2.49
C ARG A 188 5.24 13.71 1.17
N LEU A 189 3.96 13.98 0.88
CA LEU A 189 3.34 13.60 -0.39
C LEU A 189 4.01 14.28 -1.57
N ARG A 190 4.37 15.56 -1.42
CA ARG A 190 5.09 16.32 -2.45
C ARG A 190 6.47 15.71 -2.75
N ALA A 191 7.21 15.30 -1.71
CA ALA A 191 8.48 14.60 -1.88
C ALA A 191 8.31 13.26 -2.60
N GLN A 192 7.29 12.49 -2.24
CA GLN A 192 6.98 11.21 -2.91
C GLN A 192 6.62 11.40 -4.39
N LEU A 193 5.82 12.41 -4.72
CA LEU A 193 5.48 12.73 -6.10
C LEU A 193 6.72 13.10 -6.93
N TYR A 194 7.64 13.88 -6.35
CA TYR A 194 8.89 14.23 -7.01
C TYR A 194 9.78 13.00 -7.28
N GLU A 195 9.87 12.08 -6.32
CA GLU A 195 10.61 10.83 -6.52
C GLU A 195 9.97 9.94 -7.60
N LEU A 196 8.64 9.87 -7.63
CA LEU A 196 7.90 9.12 -8.63
C LEU A 196 8.14 9.71 -10.03
N ASP A 197 8.08 11.02 -10.18
CA ASP A 197 8.32 11.73 -11.43
C ASP A 197 9.75 11.51 -11.94
N ARG A 198 10.74 11.58 -11.03
CA ARG A 198 12.14 11.26 -11.37
C ARG A 198 12.28 9.82 -11.88
N LYS A 199 11.63 8.86 -11.22
CA LYS A 199 11.65 7.45 -11.66
C LYS A 199 10.95 7.27 -13.00
N ALA A 200 9.83 7.96 -13.24
CA ALA A 200 9.12 7.92 -14.52
C ALA A 200 10.02 8.41 -15.66
N HIS A 201 10.71 9.54 -15.49
CA HIS A 201 11.67 10.02 -16.48
C HIS A 201 12.82 9.05 -16.73
N GLN A 202 13.37 8.42 -15.68
CA GLN A 202 14.40 7.39 -15.85
C GLN A 202 13.89 6.20 -16.66
N LEU A 203 12.67 5.74 -16.42
CA LEU A 203 12.04 4.66 -17.17
C LEU A 203 11.84 5.05 -18.63
N GLU A 204 11.36 6.26 -18.91
CA GLU A 204 11.21 6.75 -20.29
C GLU A 204 12.53 6.74 -21.06
N GLU A 205 13.64 7.14 -20.44
CA GLU A 205 14.95 7.08 -21.08
C GLU A 205 15.38 5.64 -21.38
N ARG A 206 15.16 4.71 -20.44
CA ARG A 206 15.46 3.28 -20.65
C ARG A 206 14.58 2.70 -21.76
N ASP A 207 13.30 3.05 -21.80
CA ASP A 207 12.39 2.64 -22.86
C ASP A 207 12.80 3.18 -24.23
N ARG A 208 13.28 4.43 -24.29
CA ARG A 208 13.81 5.00 -25.53
C ARG A 208 15.03 4.22 -26.02
N GLU A 209 15.93 3.83 -25.11
CA GLU A 209 17.12 3.06 -25.49
C GLU A 209 16.77 1.63 -25.93
N LEU A 210 15.89 0.94 -25.20
CA LEU A 210 15.37 -0.36 -25.58
C LEU A 210 14.69 -0.33 -26.96
N LYS A 211 13.90 0.71 -27.24
CA LYS A 211 13.27 0.89 -28.55
C LYS A 211 14.27 1.04 -29.68
N LYS A 212 15.40 1.72 -29.46
CA LYS A 212 16.47 1.81 -30.47
C LYS A 212 17.10 0.44 -30.73
N GLN A 213 17.36 -0.33 -29.67
CA GLN A 213 17.92 -1.68 -29.79
C GLN A 213 16.94 -2.62 -30.51
N ASP A 214 15.66 -2.62 -30.13
CA ASP A 214 14.63 -3.41 -30.81
C ASP A 214 14.53 -3.04 -32.30
N ALA A 215 14.51 -1.75 -32.62
CA ALA A 215 14.50 -1.29 -34.02
C ALA A 215 15.74 -1.79 -34.78
N PHE A 216 16.93 -1.70 -34.18
CA PHE A 216 18.17 -2.17 -34.78
C PHE A 216 18.13 -3.68 -35.07
N TYR A 217 17.75 -4.50 -34.08
CA TYR A 217 17.70 -5.95 -34.27
C TYR A 217 16.59 -6.37 -35.24
N ARG A 218 15.43 -5.71 -35.20
CA ARG A 218 14.38 -5.94 -36.20
C ARG A 218 14.84 -5.63 -37.61
N GLU A 219 15.58 -4.55 -37.81
CA GLU A 219 16.11 -4.21 -39.13
C GLU A 219 17.12 -5.27 -39.61
N GLN A 220 17.97 -5.79 -38.73
CA GLN A 220 18.91 -6.86 -39.07
C GLN A 220 18.19 -8.15 -39.47
N VAL A 221 17.15 -8.53 -38.71
CA VAL A 221 16.30 -9.68 -39.03
C VAL A 221 15.61 -9.48 -40.38
N ALA A 222 14.99 -8.32 -40.61
CA ALA A 222 14.32 -8.02 -41.88
C ALA A 222 15.27 -8.08 -43.07
N LYS A 223 16.49 -7.54 -42.93
CA LYS A 223 17.55 -7.62 -43.96
C LYS A 223 18.02 -9.06 -44.22
N LEU A 224 18.06 -9.90 -43.19
CA LEU A 224 18.41 -11.31 -43.33
C LEU A 224 17.28 -12.09 -44.01
N GLU A 225 16.04 -11.87 -43.58
CA GLU A 225 14.84 -12.46 -44.15
C GLU A 225 14.71 -12.09 -45.63
N GLU A 226 14.88 -10.81 -45.99
CA GLU A 226 14.83 -10.34 -47.38
C GLU A 226 15.90 -11.03 -48.24
N ARG A 227 17.14 -11.12 -47.75
CA ARG A 227 18.23 -11.81 -48.47
C ARG A 227 17.92 -13.30 -48.65
N SER A 228 17.43 -13.95 -47.60
CA SER A 228 17.05 -15.37 -47.66
C SER A 228 15.89 -15.59 -48.64
N ALA A 229 14.85 -14.75 -48.61
CA ALA A 229 13.70 -14.83 -49.51
C ALA A 229 14.11 -14.64 -50.97
N LYS A 230 14.99 -13.69 -51.27
CA LYS A 230 15.57 -13.52 -52.61
C LYS A 230 16.32 -14.77 -53.08
N PHE A 231 17.14 -15.35 -52.19
CA PHE A 231 17.86 -16.57 -52.48
C PHE A 231 16.91 -17.75 -52.77
N TYR A 232 15.87 -17.94 -51.96
CA TYR A 232 14.86 -18.98 -52.18
C TYR A 232 14.08 -18.76 -53.48
N ARG A 233 13.71 -17.52 -53.80
CA ARG A 233 12.99 -17.19 -55.03
C ARG A 233 13.79 -17.60 -56.26
N VAL A 234 15.03 -17.13 -56.37
CA VAL A 234 15.92 -17.45 -57.51
C VAL A 234 16.21 -18.95 -57.58
N THR A 235 16.41 -19.60 -56.44
CA THR A 235 16.64 -21.06 -56.39
C THR A 235 15.43 -21.84 -56.90
N THR A 236 14.24 -21.45 -56.47
CA THR A 236 12.97 -22.08 -56.88
C THR A 236 12.69 -21.85 -58.36
N GLU A 237 12.87 -20.62 -58.85
CA GLU A 237 12.74 -20.27 -60.27
C GLU A 237 13.71 -21.08 -61.14
N ASN A 238 14.98 -21.17 -60.76
CA ASN A 238 15.99 -21.95 -61.49
C ASN A 238 15.67 -23.45 -61.48
N TYR A 239 15.21 -23.98 -60.34
CA TYR A 239 14.81 -25.38 -60.23
C TYR A 239 13.64 -25.71 -61.16
N HIS A 240 12.57 -24.90 -61.13
CA HIS A 240 11.42 -25.11 -61.99
C HIS A 240 11.80 -24.98 -63.46
N LYS A 241 12.59 -23.97 -63.82
CA LYS A 241 13.08 -23.82 -65.19
C LYS A 241 13.89 -25.02 -65.65
N ALA A 242 14.81 -25.52 -64.82
CA ALA A 242 15.59 -26.73 -65.14
C ALA A 242 14.68 -27.97 -65.25
N ALA A 243 13.70 -28.11 -64.37
CA ALA A 243 12.73 -29.19 -64.41
C ALA A 243 11.89 -29.15 -65.70
N ASP A 244 11.45 -27.97 -66.13
CA ASP A 244 10.70 -27.77 -67.37
C ASP A 244 11.57 -28.03 -68.60
N GLU A 245 12.82 -27.57 -68.61
CA GLU A 245 13.77 -27.83 -69.69
C GLU A 245 14.06 -29.32 -69.85
N VAL A 246 14.23 -30.05 -68.73
CA VAL A 246 14.37 -31.50 -68.73
C VAL A 246 13.08 -32.13 -69.23
N ASN A 247 11.92 -31.77 -68.67
CA ASN A 247 10.63 -32.32 -69.08
C ASN A 247 10.32 -32.05 -70.56
N ALA A 248 10.76 -30.94 -71.14
CA ALA A 248 10.60 -30.63 -72.56
C ALA A 248 11.51 -31.49 -73.45
N LYS A 249 12.74 -31.77 -73.02
CA LYS A 249 13.68 -32.67 -73.73
C LYS A 249 13.22 -34.11 -73.65
N PHE A 250 12.65 -34.51 -72.51
CA PHE A 250 12.04 -35.81 -72.31
C PHE A 250 10.59 -35.78 -72.80
N LYS A 251 10.40 -35.94 -74.11
CA LYS A 251 9.08 -36.32 -74.63
C LYS A 251 8.64 -37.57 -73.88
N ARG A 252 7.57 -37.47 -73.10
CA ARG A 252 6.86 -38.68 -72.64
C ARG A 252 6.54 -39.46 -73.90
N TYR A 253 7.01 -40.70 -74.00
CA TYR A 253 6.61 -41.57 -75.09
C TYR A 253 5.09 -41.58 -75.11
N GLU A 254 4.48 -40.96 -76.12
CA GLU A 254 3.07 -41.15 -76.41
C GLU A 254 2.95 -42.60 -76.85
N ILE A 255 2.73 -43.49 -75.89
CA ILE A 255 2.43 -44.89 -76.15
C ILE A 255 1.06 -44.87 -76.81
N LYS A 256 1.05 -44.79 -78.14
CA LYS A 256 -0.17 -44.95 -78.92
C LYS A 256 -0.57 -46.43 -78.83
N PRO A 257 -1.70 -46.76 -78.18
CA PRO A 257 -2.11 -48.15 -78.03
C PRO A 257 -2.35 -48.75 -79.42
N ILE A 258 -1.69 -49.88 -79.70
CA ILE A 258 -1.78 -50.56 -80.99
C ILE A 258 -3.18 -51.16 -81.14
N CYS A 259 -3.78 -50.99 -82.32
CA CYS A 259 -5.14 -51.44 -82.64
C CYS A 259 -6.27 -50.83 -81.76
N ALA A 260 -6.04 -49.71 -81.08
CA ALA A 260 -7.03 -49.11 -80.17
C ALA A 260 -8.35 -48.74 -80.85
N ASP A 261 -8.29 -48.27 -82.10
CA ASP A 261 -9.49 -47.92 -82.86
C ASP A 261 -10.33 -49.17 -83.19
N LEU A 262 -9.68 -50.28 -83.57
CA LEU A 262 -10.34 -51.57 -83.81
C LEU A 262 -10.86 -52.18 -82.50
N GLN A 263 -10.14 -51.99 -81.40
CA GLN A 263 -10.58 -52.37 -80.06
C GLN A 263 -11.85 -51.61 -79.65
N GLY A 264 -11.92 -50.31 -79.94
CA GLY A 264 -13.13 -49.51 -79.74
C GLY A 264 -14.31 -50.00 -80.60
N GLN A 265 -14.06 -50.24 -81.89
CA GLN A 265 -15.08 -50.69 -82.83
C GLN A 265 -15.65 -52.07 -82.50
N ILE A 266 -14.80 -53.03 -82.10
CA ILE A 266 -15.27 -54.38 -81.75
C ILE A 266 -16.06 -54.38 -80.44
N LEU A 267 -15.60 -53.62 -79.43
CA LEU A 267 -16.32 -53.47 -78.17
C LEU A 267 -17.67 -52.79 -78.38
N LYS A 268 -17.74 -51.82 -79.29
CA LYS A 268 -19.00 -51.18 -79.69
C LYS A 268 -19.92 -52.19 -80.38
N CYS A 269 -19.42 -52.94 -81.37
CA CYS A 269 -20.22 -53.91 -82.12
C CYS A 269 -20.81 -55.01 -81.21
N TYR A 270 -20.03 -55.56 -80.27
CA TYR A 270 -20.53 -56.57 -79.33
C TYR A 270 -21.58 -56.03 -78.37
N ARG A 271 -21.49 -54.75 -78.00
CA ARG A 271 -22.51 -54.10 -77.16
C ARG A 271 -23.83 -53.93 -77.91
N GLU A 272 -23.76 -53.62 -79.20
CA GLU A 272 -24.93 -53.42 -80.05
C GLU A 272 -25.56 -54.75 -80.50
N ASN A 273 -24.78 -55.84 -80.57
CA ASN A 273 -25.20 -57.16 -81.05
C ASN A 273 -25.07 -58.25 -79.96
N THR A 274 -25.71 -58.03 -78.82
CA THR A 274 -25.70 -58.98 -77.70
C THR A 274 -26.34 -60.32 -78.10
N GLY A 275 -25.66 -61.43 -77.84
CA GLY A 275 -26.09 -62.77 -78.26
C GLY A 275 -25.84 -63.13 -79.73
N GLN A 276 -25.44 -62.17 -80.58
CA GLN A 276 -25.14 -62.38 -82.01
C GLN A 276 -23.70 -61.94 -82.35
N THR A 277 -22.73 -62.45 -81.60
CA THR A 277 -21.31 -62.05 -81.72
C THR A 277 -20.70 -62.35 -83.10
N LEU A 278 -21.25 -63.31 -83.84
CA LEU A 278 -20.81 -63.66 -85.18
C LEU A 278 -21.06 -62.54 -86.22
N SER A 279 -22.00 -61.62 -85.98
CA SER A 279 -22.21 -60.44 -86.83
C SER A 279 -21.02 -59.47 -86.78
N CYS A 280 -20.25 -59.49 -85.69
CA CYS A 280 -19.03 -58.71 -85.52
C CYS A 280 -17.76 -59.44 -85.99
N SER A 281 -17.90 -60.64 -86.58
CA SER A 281 -16.78 -61.50 -87.00
C SER A 281 -15.79 -60.78 -87.92
N ARG A 282 -16.27 -59.94 -88.84
CA ARG A 282 -15.38 -59.15 -89.72
C ARG A 282 -14.47 -58.21 -88.94
N ILE A 283 -15.01 -57.48 -87.96
CA ILE A 283 -14.25 -56.54 -87.12
C ILE A 283 -13.31 -57.32 -86.18
N ALA A 284 -13.77 -58.46 -85.66
CA ALA A 284 -12.96 -59.36 -84.85
C ALA A 284 -11.74 -59.90 -85.60
N SER A 285 -11.92 -60.33 -86.86
CA SER A 285 -10.82 -60.77 -87.71
C SER A 285 -9.84 -59.64 -88.00
N LEU A 286 -10.31 -58.43 -88.28
CA LEU A 286 -9.44 -57.26 -88.50
C LEU A 286 -8.65 -56.88 -87.25
N TYR A 287 -9.28 -56.92 -86.06
CA TYR A 287 -8.58 -56.67 -84.80
C TYR A 287 -7.50 -57.72 -84.54
N LEU A 288 -7.83 -59.01 -84.69
CA LEU A 288 -6.86 -60.10 -84.52
C LEU A 288 -5.70 -60.00 -85.51
N GLN A 289 -5.98 -59.66 -86.77
CA GLN A 289 -4.96 -59.44 -87.78
C GLN A 289 -4.03 -58.29 -87.38
N CYS A 290 -4.58 -57.15 -86.97
CA CYS A 290 -3.80 -56.02 -86.48
C CYS A 290 -2.90 -56.39 -85.28
N VAL A 291 -3.41 -57.16 -84.31
CA VAL A 291 -2.64 -57.63 -83.15
C VAL A 291 -1.51 -58.57 -83.58
N ASN A 292 -1.77 -59.48 -84.52
CA ASN A 292 -0.77 -60.43 -85.00
C ASN A 292 0.31 -59.75 -85.84
N ASP A 293 -0.06 -58.81 -86.70
CA ASP A 293 0.87 -58.01 -87.50
C ASP A 293 1.76 -57.15 -86.58
N ALA A 294 1.18 -56.56 -85.54
CA ALA A 294 1.92 -55.83 -84.53
C ALA A 294 2.92 -56.73 -83.76
N LYS A 295 2.50 -57.95 -83.39
CA LYS A 295 3.37 -58.94 -82.75
C LYS A 295 4.51 -59.36 -83.66
N GLN A 296 4.25 -59.66 -84.93
CA GLN A 296 5.28 -60.02 -85.91
C GLN A 296 6.25 -58.88 -86.18
N ASN A 297 5.75 -57.65 -86.36
CA ASN A 297 6.58 -56.48 -86.61
C ASN A 297 7.51 -56.19 -85.43
N LYS A 298 7.03 -56.33 -84.18
CA LYS A 298 7.86 -56.17 -82.98
C LYS A 298 8.97 -57.24 -82.87
N MET A 299 8.73 -58.46 -83.35
CA MET A 299 9.74 -59.53 -83.41
C MET A 299 10.79 -59.30 -84.51
N ARG A 300 10.48 -58.50 -85.55
CA ARG A 300 11.39 -58.19 -86.66
C ARG A 300 12.28 -56.97 -86.43
N THR A 301 11.84 -55.99 -85.65
CA THR A 301 12.58 -54.74 -85.37
C THR A 301 13.31 -54.72 -84.03
N GLY A 302 13.33 -55.83 -83.29
CA GLY A 302 14.08 -55.97 -82.05
C GLY A 302 15.55 -56.32 -82.29
N GLY A 303 16.41 -55.30 -82.36
CA GLY A 303 17.87 -55.36 -82.19
C GLY A 303 18.29 -54.31 -81.16
#